data_AF-A0A078LE80-F1
#
_entry.id   AF-A0A078LE80-F1
#
_cell.length_a   1.000
_cell.length_b   1.000
_cell.length_c   1.000
_cell.angle_alpha   90.00
_cell.angle_beta   90.00
_cell.angle_gamma   90.00
#
_symmetry.space_group_name_H-M   'P 1'
#
loop_
_entity.id
_entity.type
_entity.pdbx_description
1 polymer ?
#
loop_
_entity_poly.entity_id
_entity_poly.type
_entity_poly.pdbx_seq_one_letter_code
_entity_poly.pdbx_strand_id
1 'polypeptide(L)'
;MCAFVSKKTGEKTNHPVVNYVNNVNKRIADEAVKFSQSADFYIMETASGSRGFVTTNEKRTVLEELNKGFRFYLRDEISKPEVIDLINEFSGVEHGSFGDIFKLEESNDLVLSACIMHFMGLDSVADNLLKVAFYNENMKLGQLHFVYHSGKVVERLKQRKNSSQPRNPNYAKAIRILKDTWEKYPAASKNEMLSKLHQYFNGSVSKDSIKRWIKK
;
A
#
# COMPACT_ATOMS: atom_id res chain seq x y z
N MET A 1 37.64 -4.32 -34.32
CA MET A 1 37.73 -4.30 -32.84
C MET A 1 36.35 -3.94 -32.31
N CYS A 2 35.55 -4.94 -31.91
CA CYS A 2 34.16 -4.75 -31.48
C CYS A 2 34.13 -4.32 -30.01
N ALA A 3 33.59 -3.13 -29.73
CA ALA A 3 33.26 -2.71 -28.38
C ALA A 3 31.91 -3.35 -27.99
N PHE A 4 31.95 -4.30 -27.07
CA PHE A 4 30.76 -4.82 -26.39
C PHE A 4 30.17 -3.69 -25.53
N VAL A 5 29.03 -3.16 -25.96
CA VAL A 5 28.18 -2.33 -25.10
C VAL A 5 27.58 -3.24 -24.05
N SER A 6 28.05 -3.08 -22.81
CA SER A 6 27.52 -3.69 -21.59
C SER A 6 26.00 -3.54 -21.55
N LYS A 7 25.29 -4.69 -21.52
CA LYS A 7 23.86 -4.74 -21.20
C LYS A 7 23.69 -4.10 -19.82
N LYS A 8 23.05 -2.92 -19.79
CA LYS A 8 22.48 -2.38 -18.55
C LYS A 8 21.68 -3.49 -17.87
N THR A 9 22.09 -3.83 -16.65
CA THR A 9 21.39 -4.69 -15.71
C THR A 9 19.90 -4.38 -15.75
N GLY A 10 19.10 -5.38 -16.13
CA GLY A 10 17.66 -5.22 -16.26
C GLY A 10 17.06 -4.77 -14.93
N GLU A 11 16.35 -3.64 -14.94
CA GLU A 11 15.36 -3.35 -13.93
C GLU A 11 14.45 -4.59 -13.83
N LYS A 12 14.45 -5.24 -12.67
CA LYS A 12 13.45 -6.28 -12.38
C LYS A 12 12.09 -5.58 -12.36
N THR A 13 11.43 -5.56 -13.52
CA THR A 13 10.07 -5.05 -13.64
C THR A 13 9.16 -6.05 -12.96
N ASN A 14 8.87 -5.80 -11.68
CA ASN A 14 7.94 -6.60 -10.90
C ASN A 14 6.58 -6.67 -11.61
N HIS A 15 5.88 -7.80 -11.45
CA HIS A 15 4.54 -7.96 -11.99
C HIS A 15 3.64 -6.80 -11.52
N PRO A 16 2.77 -6.21 -12.36
CA PRO A 16 2.04 -5.01 -11.99
C PRO A 16 1.15 -5.16 -10.74
N VAL A 17 0.70 -6.39 -10.45
CA VAL A 17 -0.01 -6.72 -9.18
C VAL A 17 0.93 -6.60 -7.98
N VAL A 18 2.18 -7.05 -8.10
CA VAL A 18 3.20 -6.90 -7.05
C VAL A 18 3.52 -5.40 -6.84
N ASN A 19 3.61 -4.62 -7.92
CA ASN A 19 3.76 -3.16 -7.80
C ASN A 19 2.57 -2.51 -7.10
N TYR A 20 1.34 -2.96 -7.39
CA TYR A 20 0.14 -2.47 -6.72
C TYR A 20 0.17 -2.78 -5.22
N VAL A 21 0.45 -4.04 -4.84
CA VAL A 21 0.56 -4.44 -3.42
C VAL A 21 1.65 -3.65 -2.70
N ASN A 22 2.84 -3.53 -3.29
CA ASN A 22 3.94 -2.75 -2.70
C ASN A 22 3.55 -1.29 -2.50
N ASN A 23 2.82 -0.68 -3.43
CA ASN A 23 2.34 0.69 -3.31
C ASN A 23 1.29 0.84 -2.21
N VAL A 24 0.36 -0.12 -2.06
CA VAL A 24 -0.62 -0.12 -0.97
C VAL A 24 0.10 -0.27 0.37
N ASN A 25 1.01 -1.23 0.48
CA ASN A 25 1.79 -1.45 1.70
C ASN A 25 2.60 -0.23 2.12
N LYS A 26 3.22 0.45 1.14
CA LYS A 26 3.95 1.69 1.39
C LYS A 26 3.02 2.79 1.92
N ARG A 27 1.83 2.96 1.34
CA ARG A 27 0.85 3.95 1.82
C ARG A 27 0.42 3.66 3.27
N ILE A 28 0.14 2.40 3.59
CA ILE A 28 -0.22 1.98 4.94
C ILE A 28 0.93 2.30 5.91
N ALA A 29 2.18 2.02 5.54
CA ALA A 29 3.35 2.36 6.36
C ALA A 29 3.50 3.87 6.56
N ASP A 30 3.33 4.66 5.50
CA ASP A 30 3.43 6.12 5.55
C ASP A 30 2.31 6.73 6.43
N GLU A 31 1.09 6.19 6.36
CA GLU A 31 -0.05 6.59 7.20
C GLU A 31 0.16 6.19 8.67
N ALA A 32 0.69 5.00 8.93
CA ALA A 32 1.01 4.55 10.28
C ALA A 32 2.04 5.46 10.97
N VAL A 33 3.08 5.87 10.23
CA VAL A 33 4.06 6.85 10.74
C VAL A 33 3.38 8.17 11.07
N LYS A 34 2.60 8.72 10.14
CA LYS A 34 1.90 10.00 10.35
C LYS A 34 0.99 9.95 11.56
N PHE A 35 0.17 8.91 11.68
CA PHE A 35 -0.72 8.73 12.82
C PHE A 35 0.07 8.69 14.12
N SER A 36 1.08 7.81 14.22
CA SER A 36 1.86 7.67 15.45
C SER A 36 2.54 8.95 15.92
N GLN A 37 3.00 9.79 14.99
CA GLN A 37 3.73 11.03 15.32
C GLN A 37 2.81 12.21 15.65
N SER A 38 1.55 12.15 15.24
CA SER A 38 0.56 13.21 15.50
C SER A 38 -0.46 12.83 16.56
N ALA A 39 -0.36 11.62 17.11
CA ALA A 39 -1.31 11.12 18.07
C ALA A 39 -1.06 11.78 19.43
N ASP A 40 -2.13 12.28 20.01
CA ASP A 40 -2.16 12.67 21.41
C ASP A 40 -2.52 11.45 22.27
N PHE A 41 -2.03 11.46 23.50
CA PHE A 41 -2.28 10.43 24.50
C PHE A 41 -3.01 11.07 25.69
N TYR A 42 -4.11 10.44 26.10
CA TYR A 42 -4.95 10.92 27.17
C TYR A 42 -5.24 9.81 28.17
N ILE A 43 -5.39 10.18 29.43
CA ILE A 43 -6.19 9.42 30.39
C ILE A 43 -7.59 10.02 30.35
N MET A 44 -8.56 9.19 30.04
CA MET A 44 -9.96 9.55 30.05
C MET A 44 -10.58 9.11 31.37
N GLU A 45 -11.37 9.99 31.99
CA GLU A 45 -12.17 9.71 33.18
C GLU A 45 -13.65 9.93 32.86
N THR A 46 -14.47 8.91 33.09
CA THR A 46 -15.92 8.97 32.88
C THR A 46 -16.59 9.72 34.04
N ALA A 47 -17.87 10.07 33.86
CA ALA A 47 -18.67 10.68 34.92
C ALA A 47 -18.80 9.79 36.19
N SER A 48 -18.62 8.47 36.07
CA SER A 48 -18.61 7.54 37.21
C SER A 48 -17.26 7.44 37.92
N GLY A 49 -16.25 8.20 37.49
CA GLY A 49 -14.87 8.15 38.01
C GLY A 49 -14.05 6.99 37.45
N SER A 50 -14.58 6.27 36.46
CA SER A 50 -13.88 5.16 35.82
C SER A 50 -12.85 5.69 34.84
N ARG A 51 -11.61 5.18 34.87
CA ARG A 51 -10.49 5.72 34.10
C ARG A 51 -9.97 4.74 33.05
N GLY A 52 -9.42 5.27 31.96
CA GLY A 52 -8.77 4.46 30.94
C GLY A 52 -7.83 5.26 30.04
N PHE A 53 -6.96 4.55 29.33
CA PHE A 53 -6.04 5.14 28.37
C PHE A 53 -6.68 5.30 27.00
N VAL A 54 -6.44 6.43 26.36
CA VAL A 54 -6.96 6.75 25.02
C VAL A 54 -5.83 7.39 24.20
N THR A 55 -5.77 7.05 22.91
CA THR A 55 -4.90 7.74 21.95
C THR A 55 -5.66 8.06 20.68
N THR A 56 -5.41 9.25 20.11
CA THR A 56 -6.15 9.76 18.95
C THR A 56 -5.43 10.94 18.31
N ASN A 57 -5.72 11.19 17.03
CA ASN A 57 -5.32 12.43 16.35
C ASN A 57 -6.37 13.56 16.51
N GLU A 58 -7.49 13.28 17.16
CA GLU A 58 -8.55 14.25 17.40
C GLU A 58 -8.14 15.21 18.51
N LYS A 59 -8.48 16.49 18.32
CA LYS A 59 -8.23 17.51 19.34
C LYS A 59 -9.09 17.24 20.58
N ARG A 60 -8.54 17.49 21.77
CA ARG A 60 -9.25 17.39 23.05
C ARG A 60 -10.63 18.06 23.05
N THR A 61 -10.77 19.24 22.46
CA THR A 61 -12.07 19.94 22.39
C THR A 61 -13.14 19.11 21.68
N VAL A 62 -12.76 18.39 20.62
CA VAL A 62 -13.67 17.49 19.89
C VAL A 62 -14.03 16.29 20.75
N LEU A 63 -13.06 15.72 21.48
CA LEU A 63 -13.31 14.60 22.39
C LEU A 63 -14.28 14.98 23.52
N GLU A 64 -14.11 16.16 24.12
CA GLU A 64 -14.97 16.68 25.19
C GLU A 64 -16.39 17.00 24.68
N GLU A 65 -16.52 17.52 23.46
CA GLU A 65 -17.82 17.74 22.82
C GLU A 65 -18.58 16.43 22.57
N LEU A 66 -17.88 15.40 22.08
CA LEU A 66 -18.45 14.09 21.79
C LEU A 66 -18.76 13.29 23.06
N ASN A 67 -18.00 13.49 24.13
CA ASN A 67 -18.08 12.73 25.38
C ASN A 67 -18.41 13.66 26.56
N LYS A 68 -19.61 14.26 26.54
CA LYS A 68 -20.02 15.19 27.59
C LYS A 68 -19.97 14.53 28.97
N GLY A 69 -19.34 15.20 29.92
CA GLY A 69 -19.16 14.70 31.28
C GLY A 69 -17.92 13.83 31.48
N PHE A 70 -17.14 13.60 30.42
CA PHE A 70 -15.84 12.95 30.51
C PHE A 70 -14.75 14.01 30.66
N ARG A 71 -13.66 13.62 31.32
CA ARG A 71 -12.45 14.43 31.45
C ARG A 71 -11.30 13.74 30.75
N PHE A 72 -10.41 14.52 30.15
CA PHE A 72 -9.23 14.04 29.47
C PHE A 72 -8.01 14.71 30.09
N TYR A 73 -7.02 13.91 30.47
CA TYR A 73 -5.80 14.36 31.12
C TYR A 73 -4.59 14.03 30.25
N LEU A 74 -3.78 15.04 29.96
CA LEU A 74 -2.44 14.89 29.42
C LEU A 74 -1.47 14.44 30.51
N ARG A 75 -0.28 14.00 30.10
CA ARG A 75 0.75 13.49 31.02
C ARG A 75 1.14 14.47 32.13
N ASP A 76 1.20 15.76 31.83
CA ASP A 76 1.54 16.83 32.77
C ASP A 76 0.37 17.25 33.67
N GLU A 77 -0.85 16.80 33.37
CA GLU A 77 -2.07 17.08 34.13
C GLU A 77 -2.42 15.99 35.16
N ILE A 78 -1.66 14.90 35.20
CA ILE A 78 -1.84 13.78 36.13
C ILE A 78 -0.56 13.45 36.88
N SER A 79 -0.66 13.04 38.15
CA SER A 79 0.52 12.70 38.93
C SER A 79 1.07 11.32 38.53
N LYS A 80 2.40 11.17 38.59
CA LYS A 80 3.06 9.89 38.30
C LYS A 80 2.57 8.73 39.20
N PRO A 81 2.32 8.92 40.51
CA PRO A 81 1.71 7.87 41.33
C PRO A 81 0.34 7.42 40.81
N GLU A 82 -0.55 8.36 40.45
CA GLU A 82 -1.87 8.01 39.89
C GLU A 82 -1.77 7.24 38.58
N VAL A 83 -0.79 7.58 37.73
CA VAL A 83 -0.50 6.81 36.50
C VAL A 83 -0.09 5.38 36.85
N ILE A 84 0.78 5.18 37.86
CA ILE A 84 1.22 3.85 38.29
C ILE A 84 0.05 3.04 38.86
N ASP A 85 -0.80 3.65 39.67
CA ASP A 85 -1.99 3.00 40.22
C ASP A 85 -2.90 2.53 39.09
N LEU A 86 -3.16 3.39 38.10
CA LEU A 86 -3.94 3.04 36.92
C LEU A 86 -3.31 1.88 36.14
N ILE A 87 -2.00 1.90 35.91
CA ILE A 87 -1.28 0.78 35.25
C ILE A 87 -1.48 -0.53 36.02
N ASN A 88 -1.41 -0.50 37.35
CA ASN A 88 -1.60 -1.69 38.18
C ASN A 88 -3.04 -2.21 38.11
N GLU A 89 -4.04 -1.31 38.06
CA GLU A 89 -5.44 -1.67 37.84
C GLU A 89 -5.62 -2.43 36.51
N PHE A 90 -4.97 -1.97 35.43
CA PHE A 90 -5.00 -2.66 34.12
C PHE A 90 -4.18 -3.95 34.08
N SER A 91 -3.14 -4.07 34.91
CA SER A 91 -2.26 -5.25 34.98
C SER A 91 -2.89 -6.44 35.70
N GLY A 92 -3.92 -6.21 36.52
CA GLY A 92 -4.58 -7.21 37.36
C GLY A 92 -5.91 -7.77 36.83
N VAL A 93 -6.38 -7.31 35.67
CA VAL A 93 -7.73 -7.62 35.14
C VAL A 93 -7.60 -8.42 33.85
N GLU A 94 -8.22 -9.62 33.80
CA GLU A 94 -8.51 -10.30 32.53
C GLU A 94 -9.20 -9.31 31.60
N HIS A 95 -8.62 -9.00 30.44
CA HIS A 95 -8.89 -7.81 29.62
C HIS A 95 -10.37 -7.60 29.29
N GLY A 96 -11.09 -7.02 30.25
CA GLY A 96 -12.51 -6.74 30.23
C GLY A 96 -12.73 -5.28 29.85
N SER A 97 -12.84 -5.06 28.54
CA SER A 97 -13.57 -3.97 27.86
C SER A 97 -13.84 -2.69 28.69
N PHE A 98 -12.83 -1.84 28.87
CA PHE A 98 -13.10 -0.42 29.08
C PHE A 98 -13.45 0.21 27.72
N GLY A 99 -14.68 0.75 27.63
CA GLY A 99 -15.20 1.70 26.64
C GLY A 99 -14.72 1.62 25.19
N ASP A 100 -15.65 1.37 24.27
CA ASP A 100 -15.52 1.29 22.80
C ASP A 100 -14.95 2.54 22.07
N ILE A 101 -14.21 3.41 22.75
CA ILE A 101 -13.85 4.72 22.20
C ILE A 101 -12.68 4.62 21.22
N PHE A 102 -11.74 3.66 21.41
CA PHE A 102 -10.72 3.30 20.41
C PHE A 102 -10.31 1.83 20.54
N LYS A 103 -11.15 0.91 20.06
CA LYS A 103 -10.75 -0.50 19.89
C LYS A 103 -10.06 -0.67 18.54
N LEU A 104 -8.73 -0.75 18.57
CA LEU A 104 -8.01 -1.55 17.58
C LEU A 104 -8.20 -3.01 18.00
N GLU A 105 -9.18 -3.71 17.40
CA GLU A 105 -9.73 -4.98 17.92
C GLU A 105 -8.67 -6.06 18.14
N GLU A 106 -7.60 -6.04 17.34
CA GLU A 106 -6.56 -7.06 17.36
C GLU A 106 -5.20 -6.57 17.88
N SER A 107 -4.99 -5.25 17.93
CA SER A 107 -3.75 -4.63 18.41
C SER A 107 -3.93 -3.85 19.72
N ASN A 108 -5.02 -4.11 20.45
CA ASN A 108 -5.39 -3.37 21.66
C ASN A 108 -4.26 -3.35 22.71
N ASP A 109 -3.58 -4.48 22.93
CA ASP A 109 -2.48 -4.57 23.89
C ASP A 109 -1.29 -3.69 23.51
N LEU A 110 -1.01 -3.54 22.20
CA LEU A 110 0.04 -2.66 21.70
C LEU A 110 -0.33 -1.19 21.86
N VAL A 111 -1.61 -0.84 21.69
CA VAL A 111 -2.12 0.52 21.93
C VAL A 111 -2.04 0.85 23.41
N LEU A 112 -2.53 -0.04 24.28
CA LEU A 112 -2.44 0.12 25.73
C LEU A 112 -0.97 0.27 26.16
N SER A 113 -0.09 -0.59 25.65
CA SER A 113 1.36 -0.51 25.90
C SER A 113 1.93 0.83 25.45
N ALA A 114 1.54 1.34 24.27
CA ALA A 114 1.98 2.64 23.79
C ALA A 114 1.56 3.77 24.75
N CYS A 115 0.30 3.78 25.18
CA CYS A 115 -0.20 4.75 26.15
C CYS A 115 0.58 4.69 27.46
N ILE A 116 0.77 3.50 28.03
CA ILE A 116 1.52 3.32 29.27
C ILE A 116 2.95 3.86 29.12
N MET A 117 3.63 3.52 28.02
CA MET A 117 5.00 4.00 27.76
C MET A 117 5.05 5.52 27.66
N HIS A 118 4.07 6.17 27.01
CA HIS A 118 3.99 7.63 26.92
C HIS A 118 3.86 8.28 28.30
N PHE A 119 2.89 7.82 29.11
CA PHE A 119 2.65 8.35 30.45
C PHE A 119 3.83 8.08 31.42
N MET A 120 4.62 7.03 31.15
CA MET A 120 5.87 6.76 31.86
C MET A 120 7.07 7.61 31.42
N GLY A 121 6.93 8.40 30.35
CA GLY A 121 7.99 9.26 29.81
C GLY A 121 8.85 8.63 28.71
N LEU A 122 8.40 7.50 28.14
CA LEU A 122 9.11 6.74 27.10
C LEU A 122 8.50 7.00 25.72
N ASP A 123 8.44 8.26 25.31
CA ASP A 123 7.73 8.74 24.11
C ASP A 123 8.16 8.01 22.83
N SER A 124 9.48 7.84 22.61
CA SER A 124 9.97 7.13 21.42
C SER A 124 9.54 5.65 21.37
N VAL A 125 9.34 5.01 22.52
CA VAL A 125 8.85 3.63 22.59
C VAL A 125 7.34 3.61 22.30
N ALA A 126 6.60 4.56 22.88
CA ALA A 126 5.17 4.73 22.62
C ALA A 126 4.87 4.92 21.14
N ASP A 127 5.56 5.85 20.47
CA ASP A 127 5.37 6.13 19.04
C ASP A 127 5.62 4.88 18.18
N ASN A 128 6.67 4.12 18.49
CA ASN A 128 7.00 2.92 17.74
C ASN A 128 5.98 1.81 17.94
N LEU A 129 5.47 1.62 19.16
CA LEU A 129 4.41 0.65 19.45
C LEU A 129 3.11 1.03 18.74
N LEU A 130 2.72 2.30 18.79
CA LEU A 130 1.51 2.80 18.13
C LEU A 130 1.60 2.67 16.60
N LYS A 131 2.77 2.97 16.02
CA LYS A 131 3.04 2.75 14.59
C LYS A 131 2.84 1.29 14.20
N VAL A 132 3.36 0.35 15.00
CA VAL A 132 3.24 -1.09 14.72
C VAL A 132 1.78 -1.55 14.86
N ALA A 133 1.07 -1.10 15.90
CA ALA A 133 -0.35 -1.40 16.10
C ALA A 133 -1.19 -0.96 14.88
N PHE A 134 -1.06 0.32 14.48
CA PHE A 134 -1.81 0.85 13.36
C PHE A 134 -1.43 0.19 12.03
N TYR A 135 -0.14 -0.09 11.81
CA TYR A 135 0.32 -0.81 10.62
C TYR A 135 -0.30 -2.21 10.53
N ASN A 136 -0.33 -2.96 11.64
CA ASN A 136 -0.88 -4.33 11.66
C ASN A 136 -2.38 -4.34 11.36
N GLU A 137 -3.14 -3.43 11.96
CA GLU A 137 -4.58 -3.29 11.73
C GLU A 137 -4.89 -2.97 10.26
N ASN A 138 -4.21 -1.94 9.73
CA ASN A 138 -4.45 -1.48 8.36
C ASN A 138 -3.89 -2.42 7.30
N MET A 139 -2.85 -3.20 7.62
CA MET A 139 -2.37 -4.29 6.76
C MET A 139 -3.47 -5.31 6.50
N LYS A 140 -4.25 -5.69 7.51
CA LYS A 140 -5.35 -6.64 7.35
C LYS A 140 -6.46 -6.07 6.48
N LEU A 141 -6.87 -4.82 6.74
CA LEU A 141 -7.83 -4.12 5.87
C LEU A 141 -7.32 -3.99 4.42
N GLY A 142 -6.04 -3.67 4.25
CA GLY A 142 -5.37 -3.59 2.95
C GLY A 142 -5.33 -4.94 2.21
N GLN A 143 -5.08 -6.04 2.92
CA GLN A 143 -5.14 -7.39 2.38
C GLN A 143 -6.56 -7.78 1.97
N LEU A 144 -7.58 -7.43 2.78
CA LEU A 144 -8.99 -7.68 2.45
C LEU A 144 -9.41 -6.90 1.19
N HIS A 145 -9.03 -5.63 1.10
CA HIS A 145 -9.25 -4.79 -0.09
C HIS A 145 -8.52 -5.37 -1.31
N PHE A 146 -7.29 -5.90 -1.14
CA PHE A 146 -6.59 -6.60 -2.21
C PHE A 146 -7.37 -7.84 -2.69
N VAL A 147 -7.83 -8.72 -1.79
CA VAL A 147 -8.62 -9.90 -2.16
C VAL A 147 -9.85 -9.47 -2.99
N TYR A 148 -10.57 -8.45 -2.53
CA TYR A 148 -11.78 -7.96 -3.19
C TYR A 148 -11.52 -7.28 -4.55
N HIS A 149 -10.43 -6.53 -4.69
CA HIS A 149 -10.14 -5.73 -5.89
C HIS A 149 -9.10 -6.35 -6.84
N SER A 150 -8.40 -7.41 -6.43
CA SER A 150 -7.36 -8.08 -7.22
C SER A 150 -7.87 -8.53 -8.59
N GLY A 151 -9.10 -9.06 -8.65
CA GLY A 151 -9.76 -9.42 -9.91
C GLY A 151 -9.86 -8.25 -10.88
N LYS A 152 -10.27 -7.06 -10.40
CA LYS A 152 -10.36 -5.83 -11.21
C LYS A 152 -8.99 -5.33 -11.66
N VAL A 153 -7.96 -5.46 -10.83
CA VAL A 153 -6.58 -5.09 -11.20
C VAL A 153 -6.07 -6.01 -12.31
N VAL A 154 -6.24 -7.33 -12.16
CA VAL A 154 -5.86 -8.32 -13.18
C VAL A 154 -6.63 -8.09 -14.48
N GLU A 155 -7.92 -7.79 -14.40
CA GLU A 155 -8.75 -7.50 -15.56
C GLU A 155 -8.32 -6.22 -16.27
N ARG A 156 -8.07 -5.11 -15.55
CA ARG A 156 -7.51 -3.88 -16.13
C ARG A 156 -6.17 -4.12 -16.80
N LEU A 157 -5.33 -4.98 -16.23
CA LEU A 157 -4.04 -5.34 -16.84
C LEU A 157 -4.25 -6.15 -18.13
N LYS A 158 -5.18 -7.11 -18.15
CA LYS A 158 -5.57 -7.84 -19.37
C LYS A 158 -6.10 -6.87 -20.43
N GLN A 159 -7.00 -5.95 -20.05
CA GLN A 159 -7.55 -4.95 -20.95
C GLN A 159 -6.47 -4.00 -21.49
N ARG A 160 -5.54 -3.54 -20.64
CA ARG A 160 -4.40 -2.70 -21.05
C ARG A 160 -3.46 -3.44 -22.00
N LYS A 161 -3.18 -4.72 -21.73
CA LYS A 161 -2.39 -5.57 -22.62
C LYS A 161 -3.10 -5.71 -23.96
N ASN A 162 -4.39 -6.05 -23.96
CA ASN A 162 -5.19 -6.21 -25.17
C ASN A 162 -5.31 -4.91 -25.98
N SER A 163 -5.51 -3.77 -25.32
CA SER A 163 -5.62 -2.47 -25.99
C SER A 163 -4.28 -1.94 -26.51
N SER A 164 -3.15 -2.39 -25.94
CA SER A 164 -1.81 -2.04 -26.41
C SER A 164 -1.35 -2.82 -27.66
N GLN A 165 -2.04 -3.92 -27.98
CA GLN A 165 -1.77 -4.71 -29.19
C GLN A 165 -2.29 -3.99 -30.44
N PRO A 166 -1.64 -4.17 -31.59
CA PRO A 166 -2.17 -3.65 -32.85
C PRO A 166 -3.55 -4.21 -33.18
N ARG A 167 -4.49 -3.33 -33.51
CA ARG A 167 -5.88 -3.68 -33.84
C ARG A 167 -6.05 -4.33 -35.23
N ASN A 168 -4.99 -4.36 -36.03
CA ASN A 168 -5.07 -4.91 -37.38
C ASN A 168 -5.19 -6.45 -37.31
N PRO A 169 -6.22 -7.07 -37.92
CA PRO A 169 -6.45 -8.52 -37.84
C PRO A 169 -5.29 -9.34 -38.43
N ASN A 170 -4.52 -8.75 -39.36
CA ASN A 170 -3.37 -9.39 -39.98
C ASN A 170 -2.08 -9.25 -39.17
N TYR A 171 -2.10 -8.56 -38.02
CA TYR A 171 -0.91 -8.31 -37.18
C TYR A 171 -0.14 -9.59 -36.86
N ALA A 172 -0.80 -10.58 -36.27
CA ALA A 172 -0.16 -11.81 -35.83
C ALA A 172 0.46 -12.58 -37.01
N LYS A 173 -0.26 -12.67 -38.13
CA LYS A 173 0.20 -13.33 -39.36
C LYS A 173 1.39 -12.57 -39.99
N ALA A 174 1.33 -11.25 -40.03
CA ALA A 174 2.40 -10.40 -40.56
C ALA A 174 3.69 -10.53 -39.73
N ILE A 175 3.60 -10.48 -38.40
CA ILE A 175 4.75 -10.68 -37.51
C ILE A 175 5.34 -12.09 -37.66
N ARG A 176 4.48 -13.13 -37.76
CA ARG A 176 4.95 -14.50 -37.97
C ARG A 176 5.75 -14.63 -39.26
N ILE A 177 5.16 -14.23 -40.40
CA ILE A 177 5.83 -14.29 -41.71
C ILE A 177 7.15 -13.50 -41.68
N LEU A 178 7.17 -12.33 -41.06
CA LEU A 178 8.37 -11.51 -40.97
C LEU A 178 9.48 -12.18 -40.14
N LYS A 179 9.14 -12.82 -39.02
CA LYS A 179 10.10 -13.59 -38.21
C LYS A 179 10.65 -14.78 -38.98
N ASP A 180 9.77 -15.60 -39.56
CA ASP A 180 10.14 -16.79 -40.33
C ASP A 180 11.04 -16.42 -41.52
N THR A 181 10.72 -15.30 -42.19
CA THR A 181 11.52 -14.80 -43.32
C THR A 181 12.88 -14.28 -42.87
N TRP A 182 12.95 -13.58 -41.73
CA TRP A 182 14.21 -13.07 -41.19
C TRP A 182 15.14 -14.20 -40.72
N GLU A 183 14.57 -15.25 -40.13
CA GLU A 183 15.31 -16.44 -39.72
C GLU A 183 15.88 -17.20 -40.93
N LYS A 184 15.10 -17.33 -42.00
CA LYS A 184 15.55 -18.01 -43.23
C LYS A 184 16.51 -17.17 -44.08
N TYR A 185 16.34 -15.84 -44.08
CA TYR A 185 17.11 -14.91 -44.90
C TYR A 185 17.60 -13.70 -44.08
N PRO A 186 18.57 -13.89 -43.18
CA PRO A 186 19.02 -12.84 -42.25
C PRO A 186 19.75 -11.66 -42.93
N ALA A 187 20.26 -11.86 -44.15
CA ALA A 187 20.90 -10.82 -44.96
C ALA A 187 19.91 -10.04 -45.85
N ALA A 188 18.62 -10.35 -45.80
CA ALA A 188 17.62 -9.70 -46.65
C ALA A 188 17.43 -8.21 -46.29
N SER A 189 17.19 -7.38 -47.32
CA SER A 189 16.87 -5.96 -47.11
C SER A 189 15.58 -5.79 -46.33
N LYS A 190 15.65 -5.12 -45.18
CA LYS A 190 14.48 -4.80 -44.34
C LYS A 190 13.39 -4.07 -45.12
N ASN A 191 13.77 -3.10 -45.96
CA ASN A 191 12.81 -2.32 -46.74
C ASN A 191 12.13 -3.16 -47.83
N GLU A 192 12.88 -4.08 -48.45
CA GLU A 192 12.33 -4.97 -49.47
C GLU A 192 11.38 -6.01 -48.86
N MET A 193 11.75 -6.57 -47.70
CA MET A 193 10.90 -7.48 -46.92
C MET A 193 9.58 -6.80 -46.53
N LEU A 194 9.62 -5.56 -46.04
CA LEU A 194 8.43 -4.76 -45.76
C LEU A 194 7.58 -4.51 -47.01
N SER A 195 8.21 -4.31 -48.16
CA SER A 195 7.50 -4.11 -49.44
C SER A 195 6.77 -5.37 -49.90
N LYS A 196 7.44 -6.52 -49.86
CA LYS A 196 6.85 -7.82 -50.20
C LYS A 196 5.74 -8.21 -49.23
N LEU A 197 5.91 -7.92 -47.93
CA LEU A 197 4.88 -8.18 -46.94
C LEU A 197 3.64 -7.30 -47.15
N HIS A 198 3.82 -6.02 -47.47
CA HIS A 198 2.72 -5.12 -47.83
C HIS A 198 1.94 -5.62 -49.06
N GLN A 199 2.65 -6.09 -50.09
CA GLN A 199 2.05 -6.68 -51.29
C GLN A 199 1.32 -7.99 -50.99
N TYR A 200 1.90 -8.89 -50.17
CA TYR A 200 1.28 -10.16 -49.77
C TYR A 200 -0.08 -9.96 -49.09
N PHE A 201 -0.24 -8.86 -48.35
CA PHE A 201 -1.51 -8.49 -47.71
C PHE A 201 -2.40 -7.59 -48.57
N ASN A 202 -2.10 -7.43 -49.88
CA ASN A 202 -2.84 -6.56 -50.81
C ASN A 202 -3.07 -5.14 -50.26
N GLY A 203 -2.08 -4.58 -49.58
CA GLY A 203 -2.16 -3.24 -49.00
C GLY A 203 -2.92 -3.12 -47.68
N SER A 204 -3.62 -4.17 -47.21
CA SER A 204 -4.36 -4.17 -45.94
C SER A 204 -3.49 -4.01 -44.67
N VAL A 205 -2.17 -4.14 -44.85
CA VAL A 205 -1.16 -3.86 -43.82
C VAL A 205 -0.16 -2.85 -44.39
N SER A 206 -0.10 -1.64 -43.83
CA SER A 206 0.83 -0.61 -44.32
C SER A 206 2.27 -0.87 -43.87
N LYS A 207 3.25 -0.45 -44.69
CA LYS A 207 4.69 -0.57 -44.37
C LYS A 207 5.03 0.12 -43.05
N ASP A 208 4.43 1.27 -42.78
CA ASP A 208 4.65 2.01 -41.53
C ASP A 208 4.05 1.32 -40.32
N SER A 209 2.91 0.63 -40.46
CA SER A 209 2.35 -0.19 -39.39
C SER A 209 3.31 -1.30 -39.01
N ILE A 210 3.85 -2.02 -40.00
CA ILE A 210 4.81 -3.11 -39.76
C ILE A 210 6.10 -2.57 -39.11
N LYS A 211 6.63 -1.44 -39.59
CA LYS A 211 7.79 -0.77 -38.96
C LYS A 211 7.53 -0.46 -37.48
N ARG A 212 6.34 0.08 -37.15
CA ARG A 212 5.95 0.37 -35.76
C ARG A 212 5.83 -0.89 -34.92
N TRP A 213 5.36 -1.99 -35.51
CA TRP A 213 5.21 -3.27 -34.83
C TRP A 213 6.53 -3.96 -34.51
N ILE A 214 7.54 -3.83 -35.38
CA ILE A 214 8.88 -4.39 -35.16
C ILE A 214 9.70 -3.59 -34.13
N LYS A 215 9.39 -2.30 -33.96
CA LYS A 215 10.09 -1.42 -33.01
C LYS A 215 9.65 -1.64 -31.55
N LYS A 216 8.46 -2.23 -31.33
CA LYS A 216 7.95 -2.61 -30.01
C LYS A 216 8.52 -3.95 -29.58
#